data_AF-A0AA92TUF0-F1
#
_entry.id   AF-A0AA92TUF0-F1
#
_cell.length_a   1.000
_cell.length_b   1.000
_cell.length_c   1.000
_cell.angle_alpha   90.00
_cell.angle_beta   90.00
_cell.angle_gamma   90.00
#
_symmetry.space_group_name_H-M   'P 1'
#
loop_
_entity.id
_entity.type
_entity.pdbx_description
1 polymer ?
#
loop_
_entity_poly.entity_id
_entity_poly.type
_entity_poly.pdbx_seq_one_letter_code
_entity_poly.pdbx_strand_id
1 'polypeptide(L)' 'MIDKEYIKEIISRITKKKADGNIVPATASMQEIMIAVRDDAMECMRTMCNEREIAVNRTLNSVSFKCL' A
#
# COMPACT_ATOMS: atom_id res chain seq x y z
N MET A 1 -5.09 -11.21 -9.04
CA MET A 1 -3.79 -11.62 -8.47
C MET A 1 -2.95 -10.37 -8.34
N ILE A 2 -2.24 -10.19 -7.22
CA ILE A 2 -1.25 -9.10 -7.10
C ILE A 2 -0.09 -9.42 -8.02
N ASP A 3 0.38 -8.42 -8.77
CA ASP A 3 1.46 -8.57 -9.72
C ASP A 3 2.79 -8.97 -9.03
N LYS A 4 3.53 -9.90 -9.62
CA LYS A 4 4.77 -10.43 -9.03
C LYS A 4 5.90 -9.40 -9.06
N GLU A 5 5.97 -8.54 -10.08
CA GLU A 5 6.98 -7.48 -10.15
C GLU A 5 6.70 -6.39 -9.13
N TYR A 6 5.43 -6.04 -8.92
CA TYR A 6 5.04 -5.11 -7.85
C TYR A 6 5.53 -5.57 -6.46
N ILE A 7 5.36 -6.86 -6.13
CA ILE A 7 5.84 -7.41 -4.85
C ILE A 7 7.38 -7.37 -4.76
N LYS A 8 8.10 -7.67 -5.85
CA LYS A 8 9.56 -7.57 -5.88
C LYS A 8 10.04 -6.13 -5.65
N GLU A 9 9.34 -5.16 -6.22
CA GLU A 9 9.65 -3.75 -6.04
C GLU A 9 9.49 -3.33 -4.58
N ILE A 10 8.39 -3.75 -3.93
CA ILE A 10 8.17 -3.52 -2.49
C ILE A 10 9.29 -4.12 -1.64
N ILE A 11 9.66 -5.38 -1.92
CA ILE A 11 10.75 -6.05 -1.20
C ILE A 11 12.06 -5.29 -1.38
N SER A 12 12.35 -4.83 -2.59
CA SER A 12 13.54 -4.04 -2.90
C SER A 12 13.55 -2.70 -2.15
N ARG A 13 12.42 -1.98 -2.13
CA ARG A 13 12.25 -0.73 -1.35
C ARG A 13 12.49 -0.96 0.15
N ILE A 14 11.90 -2.00 0.73
CA ILE A 14 12.07 -2.32 2.16
C ILE A 14 13.53 -2.69 2.46
N THR A 15 14.11 -3.57 1.66
CA THR A 15 15.50 -4.04 1.83
C THR A 15 16.49 -2.88 1.73
N LYS A 16 16.31 -2.00 0.73
CA LYS A 16 17.12 -0.79 0.58
C LYS A 16 16.99 0.14 1.78
N LYS A 17 15.77 0.43 2.23
CA LYS A 17 15.53 1.26 3.43
C LYS A 17 16.22 0.69 4.68
N LYS A 18 16.21 -0.63 4.83
CA LYS A 18 16.92 -1.31 5.93
C LYS A 18 18.43 -1.23 5.79
N ALA A 19 18.95 -1.42 4.59
CA ALA A 19 20.38 -1.28 4.31
C ALA A 19 20.87 0.15 4.62
N ASP A 20 20.16 1.16 4.13
CA ASP A 20 20.46 2.57 4.36
C ASP A 20 20.37 2.94 5.86
N GLY A 21 19.48 2.27 6.60
CA GLY A 21 19.29 2.46 8.04
C GLY A 21 20.12 1.54 8.95
N ASN A 22 20.98 0.67 8.40
CA ASN A 22 21.69 -0.38 9.14
C ASN A 22 20.76 -1.25 10.03
N ILE A 23 19.55 -1.53 9.56
CA ILE A 23 18.52 -2.28 10.30
C ILE A 23 18.67 -3.78 10.03
N VAL A 24 18.67 -4.58 11.10
CA VAL A 24 18.68 -6.05 11.04
C VAL A 24 17.35 -6.63 11.56
N PRO A 25 16.82 -7.71 10.95
CA PRO A 25 17.34 -8.42 9.78
C PRO A 25 17.15 -7.60 8.48
N ALA A 26 18.13 -7.70 7.57
CA ALA A 26 18.13 -6.98 6.29
C ALA A 26 17.04 -7.45 5.30
N THR A 27 16.44 -8.62 5.55
CA THR A 27 15.36 -9.16 4.72
C THR A 27 14.03 -8.45 5.00
N ALA A 28 13.20 -8.31 3.96
CA ALA A 28 11.82 -7.87 4.12
C ALA A 28 10.98 -9.03 4.70
N SER A 29 10.33 -8.81 5.83
CA SER A 29 9.38 -9.77 6.41
C SER A 29 8.02 -9.69 5.71
N MET A 30 7.24 -10.76 5.78
CA MET A 30 5.88 -10.79 5.23
C MET A 30 4.98 -9.69 5.81
N GLN A 31 5.15 -9.36 7.10
CA GLN A 31 4.40 -8.29 7.75
C GLN A 31 4.73 -6.93 7.15
N GLU A 32 6.01 -6.63 6.94
CA GLU A 32 6.45 -5.37 6.33
C GLU A 32 5.96 -5.23 4.89
N ILE A 33 6.00 -6.33 4.12
CA ILE A 33 5.47 -6.37 2.76
C ILE A 33 3.96 -6.08 2.77
N MET A 34 3.21 -6.74 3.65
CA MET A 34 1.75 -6.54 3.76
C MET A 34 1.38 -5.12 4.22
N ILE A 35 2.17 -4.51 5.09
CA ILE A 35 1.98 -3.12 5.50
C ILE A 35 2.24 -2.19 4.31
N ALA A 36 3.35 -2.35 3.59
CA ALA A 36 3.65 -1.53 2.42
C ALA A 36 2.57 -1.63 1.32
N VAL A 37 2.08 -2.85 1.03
CA VAL A 37 0.97 -3.05 0.09
C VAL A 37 -0.29 -2.33 0.55
N ARG A 38 -0.61 -2.42 1.85
CA ARG A 38 -1.80 -1.75 2.41
C ARG A 38 -1.67 -0.23 2.30
N ASP A 39 -0.51 0.32 2.62
CA ASP A 39 -0.27 1.76 2.58
C ASP A 39 -0.34 2.29 1.15
N ASP A 40 0.30 1.63 0.19
CA ASP A 40 0.21 1.97 -1.25
C ASP A 40 -1.25 1.92 -1.73
N ALA A 41 -2.02 0.89 -1.36
CA ALA A 41 -3.42 0.77 -1.74
C ALA A 41 -4.28 1.88 -1.11
N MET A 42 -4.03 2.24 0.15
CA MET A 42 -4.71 3.33 0.83
C MET A 42 -4.39 4.69 0.21
N GLU A 43 -3.16 4.92 -0.21
CA GLU A 43 -2.75 6.12 -0.93
C GLU A 43 -3.43 6.20 -2.30
N CYS A 44 -3.44 5.12 -3.06
CA CYS A 44 -4.14 5.03 -4.34
C CYS A 44 -5.64 5.39 -4.19
N MET A 45 -6.34 4.80 -3.22
CA MET A 45 -7.75 5.12 -2.96
C MET A 45 -7.97 6.59 -2.57
N ARG A 46 -7.03 7.20 -1.83
CA ARG A 46 -7.10 8.63 -1.49
C ARG A 46 -6.94 9.50 -2.73
N THR A 47 -5.98 9.17 -3.61
CA THR A 47 -5.76 9.87 -4.87
C THR A 47 -6.99 9.79 -5.76
N MET A 48 -7.52 8.59 -6.00
CA MET A 48 -8.75 8.41 -6.80
C MET A 48 -9.94 9.18 -6.21
N CYS A 49 -10.05 9.27 -4.88
CA CYS A 49 -11.10 10.06 -4.23
C CYS A 49 -10.90 11.57 -4.44
N ASN A 50 -9.66 12.05 -4.36
CA ASN A 50 -9.32 13.46 -4.56
C ASN A 50 -9.50 13.89 -6.03
N GLU A 51 -9.14 13.02 -6.96
CA GLU A 51 -9.32 13.20 -8.40
C GLU A 51 -10.78 13.03 -8.86
N ARG A 52 -11.68 12.68 -7.92
CA ARG A 52 -13.10 12.40 -8.18
C ARG A 52 -13.31 11.27 -9.21
N GLU A 53 -12.42 10.29 -9.22
CA GLU A 53 -12.62 9.04 -9.96
C GLU A 53 -13.55 8.09 -9.19
N ILE A 54 -13.48 8.14 -7.85
CA ILE A 54 -14.36 7.40 -6.95
C ILE A 54 -15.01 8.34 -5.93
N ALA A 55 -16.29 8.13 -5.66
CA ALA A 55 -17.00 8.73 -4.55
C ALA A 55 -17.02 7.75 -3.37
N VAL A 56 -16.72 8.27 -2.18
CA VAL A 56 -16.76 7.50 -0.93
C VAL A 56 -17.94 7.96 -0.09
N ASN A 57 -18.85 7.05 0.22
CA ASN A 57 -19.92 7.28 1.18
C ASN A 57 -19.57 6.62 2.52
N ARG A 58 -19.31 7.44 3.53
CA ARG A 58 -19.15 6.96 4.91
C ARG A 58 -20.50 7.00 5.61
N THR A 59 -20.91 5.86 6.14
CA THR A 59 -22.01 5.72 7.09
C THR A 59 -21.44 5.50 8.49
N LEU A 60 -22.28 5.59 9.53
CA LEU A 60 -21.89 5.34 10.92
C LEU A 60 -21.16 4.00 11.14
N ASN A 61 -21.45 2.98 10.33
CA ASN A 61 -20.94 1.61 10.52
C ASN A 61 -20.16 1.05 9.32
N SER A 62 -20.06 1.78 8.20
CA SER A 62 -19.52 1.23 6.95
C SER A 62 -19.05 2.31 5.98
N VAL A 63 -18.18 1.91 5.06
CA VAL A 63 -17.69 2.73 3.95
C VAL A 63 -18.04 2.04 2.64
N SER A 64 -18.76 2.72 1.75
CA SER A 64 -19.04 2.25 0.39
C SER A 64 -18.34 3.13 -0.64
N PHE A 65 -17.86 2.49 -1.71
CA PHE A 65 -17.18 3.14 -2.82
C PHE A 65 -18.07 3.04 -4.05
N LYS A 66 -18.25 4.15 -4.77
CA LYS A 66 -18.97 4.22 -6.03
C LYS A 66 -18.09 4.91 -7.06
N CYS A 67 -17.80 4.25 -8.18
CA CYS A 67 -17.18 4.94 -9.32
C CYS A 67 -18.15 6.00 -9.85
N LEU A 68 -17.63 7.18 -10.17
CA LEU A 68 -18.43 8.28 -10.69
C LEU A 68 -18.83 8.09 -12.15
#